data_AF-A0A096HP49-F1
#
_entry.id   AF-A0A096HP49-F1
#
_cell.length_a   1.000
_cell.length_b   1.000
_cell.length_c   1.000
_cell.angle_alpha   90.00
_cell.angle_beta   90.00
_cell.angle_gamma   90.00
#
_symmetry.space_group_name_H-M   'P 1'
#
loop_
_entity.id
_entity.type
_entity.pdbx_description
1 polymer ?
#
loop_
_entity_poly.entity_id
_entity_poly.type
_entity_poly.pdbx_seq_one_letter_code
_entity_poly.pdbx_strand_id
1 'polypeptide(L)'
;MLDHCIKMGIEPPSDAELHKQINHYFESNPKSLIILSADNPDSEFEFMEKYKNKVLVLRKNWDISKTEAAGKSNIQERLSSLEEAVADLYALSKCSYIIGTKHSSFSTFAAIWGAINYIRV
;
A
#
# COMPACT_ATOMS: atom_id res chain seq x y z
N MET A 1 -1.28 12.40 -10.60
CA MET A 1 -1.69 11.17 -11.33
C MET A 1 -3.13 10.80 -10.97
N LEU A 2 -3.51 10.83 -9.68
CA LEU A 2 -4.92 10.73 -9.23
C LEU A 2 -5.87 11.68 -9.96
N ASP A 3 -5.50 12.97 -10.10
CA ASP A 3 -6.30 13.98 -10.79
C ASP A 3 -6.60 13.65 -12.26
N HIS A 4 -5.73 12.88 -12.91
CA HIS A 4 -5.93 12.46 -14.30
C HIS A 4 -6.91 11.29 -14.38
N CYS A 5 -6.84 10.33 -13.46
CA CYS A 5 -7.78 9.21 -13.36
C CYS A 5 -9.20 9.67 -13.00
N ILE A 6 -9.33 10.60 -12.05
CA ILE A 6 -10.61 11.22 -11.66
C ILE A 6 -11.23 11.96 -12.86
N LYS A 7 -10.42 12.70 -13.63
CA LYS A 7 -10.88 13.39 -14.87
C LYS A 7 -11.32 12.43 -15.98
N MET A 8 -10.86 11.18 -15.95
CA MET A 8 -11.25 10.13 -16.92
C MET A 8 -12.43 9.28 -16.44
N GLY A 9 -13.01 9.56 -15.27
CA GLY A 9 -14.09 8.75 -14.69
C GLY A 9 -13.64 7.35 -14.26
N ILE A 10 -12.33 7.15 -14.09
CA ILE A 10 -11.77 5.89 -13.60
C ILE A 10 -11.64 6.04 -12.09
N GLU A 11 -12.63 5.49 -11.36
CA GLU A 11 -12.50 5.37 -9.91
C GLU A 11 -11.30 4.46 -9.61
N PRO A 12 -10.35 4.90 -8.75
CA PRO A 12 -9.36 3.98 -8.24
C PRO A 12 -10.08 2.81 -7.57
N PRO A 13 -9.50 1.60 -7.58
CA PRO A 13 -10.03 0.50 -6.78
C PRO A 13 -10.26 1.01 -5.36
N SER A 14 -11.50 0.95 -4.90
CA SER A 14 -11.80 1.31 -3.52
C SER A 14 -11.12 0.32 -2.60
N ASP A 15 -10.71 0.77 -1.42
CA ASP A 15 -10.12 -0.10 -0.40
C ASP A 15 -11.02 -1.32 -0.12
N ALA A 16 -12.32 -1.23 -0.38
CA ALA A 16 -13.26 -2.35 -0.35
C ALA A 16 -12.87 -3.54 -1.24
N GLU A 17 -12.43 -3.34 -2.48
CA GLU A 17 -12.01 -4.44 -3.35
C GLU A 17 -10.68 -5.04 -2.87
N LEU A 18 -9.76 -4.19 -2.41
CA LEU A 18 -8.52 -4.65 -1.78
C LEU A 18 -8.82 -5.54 -0.57
N HIS A 19 -9.73 -5.12 0.30
CA HIS A 19 -10.15 -5.89 1.46
C HIS A 19 -10.83 -7.21 1.10
N LYS A 20 -11.67 -7.20 0.06
CA LYS A 20 -12.35 -8.40 -0.43
C LYS A 20 -11.34 -9.45 -0.91
N GLN A 21 -10.33 -9.05 -1.68
CA GLN A 21 -9.27 -9.96 -2.13
C GLN A 21 -8.45 -10.52 -0.95
N ILE A 22 -8.11 -9.69 0.03
CA ILE A 22 -7.40 -10.12 1.24
C ILE A 22 -8.22 -11.14 2.03
N ASN A 23 -9.51 -10.87 2.23
CA ASN A 23 -10.41 -11.77 2.95
C ASN A 23 -10.53 -13.12 2.24
N HIS A 24 -10.75 -13.10 0.92
CA HIS A 24 -10.81 -14.32 0.12
C HIS A 24 -9.51 -15.14 0.21
N TYR A 25 -8.35 -14.48 0.20
CA TYR A 25 -7.09 -15.18 0.39
C TYR A 25 -6.97 -15.86 1.76
N PHE A 26 -7.43 -15.20 2.84
CA PHE A 26 -7.40 -15.77 4.18
C PHE A 26 -8.35 -16.95 4.37
N GLU A 27 -9.44 -17.05 3.61
CA GLU A 27 -10.31 -18.25 3.61
C GLU A 27 -9.50 -19.51 3.27
N SER A 28 -8.59 -19.40 2.30
CA SER A 28 -7.72 -20.51 1.88
C SER A 28 -6.42 -20.60 2.69
N ASN A 29 -5.99 -19.49 3.31
CA ASN A 29 -4.69 -19.36 3.97
C ASN A 29 -4.79 -18.70 5.36
N PRO A 30 -5.51 -19.30 6.33
CA PRO A 30 -5.86 -18.63 7.59
C PRO A 30 -4.66 -18.32 8.49
N LYS A 31 -3.49 -18.93 8.26
CA LYS A 31 -2.26 -18.70 9.03
C LYS A 31 -1.33 -17.66 8.41
N SER A 32 -1.64 -17.16 7.22
CA SER A 32 -0.81 -16.14 6.57
C SER A 32 -0.80 -14.82 7.34
N LEU A 33 0.23 -14.02 7.06
CA LEU A 33 0.40 -12.65 7.53
C LEU A 33 0.48 -11.72 6.32
N ILE A 34 0.13 -10.46 6.53
CA ILE A 34 0.22 -9.38 5.56
C ILE A 34 1.43 -8.52 5.93
N ILE A 35 2.29 -8.23 4.95
CA ILE A 35 3.21 -7.09 5.05
C ILE A 35 2.51 -5.90 4.40
N LEU A 36 2.24 -4.86 5.17
CA LEU A 36 1.53 -3.68 4.70
C LEU A 36 2.51 -2.55 4.38
N SER A 37 2.36 -1.97 3.19
CA SER A 37 3.05 -0.76 2.75
C SER A 37 2.00 0.27 2.34
N ALA A 38 1.68 1.21 3.22
CA ALA A 38 0.85 2.38 2.95
C ALA A 38 1.69 3.66 2.82
N ASP A 39 1.23 4.62 2.02
CA ASP A 39 1.86 5.94 1.82
C ASP A 39 1.30 7.02 2.76
N ASN A 40 0.28 6.68 3.55
CA ASN A 40 -0.35 7.56 4.52
C ASN A 40 -0.71 6.78 5.81
N PRO A 41 -0.73 7.48 6.96
CA PRO A 41 -0.99 6.86 8.26
C PRO A 41 -2.43 6.35 8.41
N ASP A 42 -3.42 7.00 7.80
CA ASP A 42 -4.84 6.64 7.96
C ASP A 42 -5.13 5.25 7.40
N SER A 43 -4.67 4.96 6.17
CA SER A 43 -4.77 3.62 5.58
C SER A 43 -3.99 2.57 6.39
N GLU A 44 -2.85 2.95 6.98
CA GLU A 44 -2.09 2.04 7.84
C GLU A 44 -2.89 1.65 9.09
N PHE A 45 -3.46 2.64 9.78
CA PHE A 45 -4.30 2.42 10.95
C PHE A 45 -5.55 1.61 10.63
N GLU A 46 -6.25 1.92 9.54
CA GLU A 46 -7.44 1.18 9.11
C GLU A 46 -7.13 -0.32 8.92
N PHE A 47 -6.04 -0.64 8.21
CA PHE A 47 -5.66 -2.03 7.97
C PHE A 47 -5.23 -2.74 9.25
N MET A 48 -4.49 -2.05 10.13
CA MET A 48 -4.09 -2.60 11.43
C MET A 48 -5.29 -2.90 12.33
N GLU A 49 -6.28 -2.02 12.39
CA GLU A 49 -7.51 -2.26 13.16
C GLU A 49 -8.31 -3.45 12.59
N LYS A 50 -8.45 -3.49 11.27
CA LYS A 50 -9.29 -4.49 10.59
C LYS A 50 -8.71 -5.89 10.64
N TYR A 51 -7.40 -6.02 10.44
CA TYR A 51 -6.71 -7.32 10.34
C TYR A 51 -5.89 -7.68 11.59
N LYS A 52 -5.80 -6.78 12.57
CA LYS A 52 -5.22 -7.00 13.91
C LYS A 52 -3.86 -7.69 13.84
N ASN A 53 -3.74 -8.86 14.48
CA ASN A 53 -2.52 -9.66 14.59
C ASN A 53 -2.07 -10.31 13.27
N LYS A 54 -2.70 -9.99 12.15
CA LYS A 54 -2.33 -10.48 10.81
C LYS A 54 -1.48 -9.49 10.03
N VAL A 55 -1.37 -8.23 10.46
CA VAL A 55 -0.63 -7.20 9.74
C VAL A 55 0.71 -6.94 10.40
N LEU A 56 1.76 -6.99 9.58
CA LEU A 56 3.10 -6.54 9.89
C LEU A 56 3.34 -5.24 9.14
N VAL A 57 3.69 -4.19 9.87
CA VAL A 57 4.06 -2.90 9.32
C VAL A 57 5.52 -2.65 9.67
N LEU A 58 6.34 -2.26 8.69
CA LEU A 58 7.67 -1.74 9.00
C LEU A 58 7.53 -0.36 9.63
N ARG A 59 8.24 -0.12 10.72
CA ARG A 59 8.15 1.14 11.45
C ARG A 59 8.44 2.31 10.51
N LYS A 60 7.45 3.21 10.37
CA LYS A 60 7.59 4.50 9.68
C LYS A 60 7.60 5.63 10.69
N ASN A 61 8.45 6.62 10.45
CA ASN A 61 8.45 7.87 11.19
C ASN A 61 7.72 8.91 10.35
N TRP A 62 6.40 8.90 10.47
CA TRP A 62 5.53 9.82 9.74
C TRP A 62 5.88 11.28 10.04
N ASP A 63 6.31 12.01 9.01
CA ASP A 63 6.57 13.45 9.12
C ASP A 63 5.29 14.26 8.81
N ILE A 64 4.45 14.39 9.84
CA ILE A 64 3.14 15.05 9.74
C ILE A 64 3.29 16.57 9.48
N SER A 65 4.49 17.14 9.64
CA SER A 65 4.72 18.55 9.30
C SER A 65 4.66 18.81 7.79
N LYS A 66 4.94 17.79 6.97
CA LYS A 66 4.86 17.86 5.50
C LYS A 66 3.42 17.94 4.97
N THR A 67 2.47 17.41 5.73
CA THR A 67 1.04 17.49 5.38
C THR A 67 0.53 18.93 5.33
N GLU A 68 1.03 19.82 6.19
CA GLU A 68 0.65 21.24 6.20
C GLU A 68 1.26 22.05 5.04
N ALA A 69 2.46 21.67 4.59
CA ALA A 69 3.12 22.28 3.43
C ALA A 69 2.46 21.87 2.10
N ALA A 70 1.99 20.63 2.00
CA ALA A 70 1.32 20.08 0.82
C ALA A 70 -0.01 20.79 0.49
N GLY A 71 -0.68 21.42 1.45
CA GLY A 71 -1.90 22.21 1.19
C GLY A 71 -1.74 23.38 0.20
N LYS A 72 -0.49 23.75 -0.15
CA LYS A 72 -0.18 24.81 -1.12
C LYS A 72 0.35 24.30 -2.46
N SER A 73 0.60 23.01 -2.63
CA SER A 73 1.14 22.45 -3.87
C SER A 73 0.34 21.21 -4.28
N ASN A 74 -0.02 21.06 -5.56
CA ASN A 74 -0.69 19.85 -6.08
C ASN A 74 0.22 18.60 -6.08
N ILE A 75 1.33 18.64 -5.35
CA ILE A 75 2.29 17.55 -5.21
C ILE A 75 2.03 16.92 -3.84
N GLN A 76 1.54 15.68 -3.85
CA GLN A 76 1.42 14.89 -2.64
C GLN A 76 2.83 14.60 -2.11
N GLU A 77 3.23 15.28 -1.05
CA GLU A 77 4.53 15.05 -0.41
C GLU A 77 4.55 13.68 0.26
N ARG A 78 5.65 12.95 0.10
CA ARG A 78 5.85 11.68 0.80
C ARG A 78 6.02 11.95 2.29
N LEU A 79 5.18 11.27 3.09
CA LEU A 79 5.21 11.38 4.54
C LEU A 79 6.26 10.46 5.21
N SER A 80 6.78 9.47 4.48
CA SER A 80 7.86 8.57 4.91
C SER A 80 9.21 8.94 4.28
N SER A 81 10.30 8.46 4.89
CA SER A 81 11.66 8.66 4.35
C SER A 81 11.93 7.75 3.13
N LEU A 82 13.00 8.06 2.39
CA LEU A 82 13.41 7.21 1.27
C LEU A 82 13.86 5.83 1.75
N GLU A 83 14.56 5.78 2.88
CA GLU A 83 15.05 4.57 3.52
C GLU A 83 13.88 3.65 3.91
N GLU A 84 12.82 4.22 4.47
CA GLU A 84 11.58 3.50 4.81
C GLU A 84 10.90 2.95 3.55
N ALA A 85 10.80 3.76 2.49
CA ALA A 85 10.24 3.31 1.22
C ALA A 85 11.05 2.17 0.57
N VAL A 86 12.38 2.19 0.68
CA VAL A 86 13.24 1.11 0.19
C VAL A 86 13.08 -0.15 1.05
N ALA A 87 12.95 0.00 2.37
CA ALA A 87 12.71 -1.12 3.27
C ALA A 87 11.37 -1.81 2.95
N ASP A 88 10.31 -1.03 2.71
CA ASP A 88 9.00 -1.53 2.28
C ASP A 88 9.11 -2.27 0.93
N LEU A 89 9.78 -1.70 -0.08
CA LEU A 89 10.01 -2.38 -1.36
C LEU A 89 10.71 -3.72 -1.19
N TYR A 90 11.77 -3.73 -0.37
CA TYR A 90 12.52 -4.96 -0.12
C TYR A 90 11.65 -6.00 0.58
N ALA A 91 10.91 -5.63 1.63
CA ALA A 91 10.02 -6.55 2.33
C ALA A 91 8.93 -7.11 1.41
N LEU A 92 8.29 -6.26 0.61
CA LEU A 92 7.30 -6.69 -0.38
C LEU A 92 7.89 -7.67 -1.41
N SER A 93 9.13 -7.44 -1.86
CA SER A 93 9.82 -8.34 -2.80
C SER A 93 10.08 -9.75 -2.25
N LYS A 94 9.92 -9.96 -0.92
CA LYS A 94 10.07 -11.27 -0.26
C LYS A 94 8.74 -11.96 0.05
N CYS A 95 7.61 -11.31 -0.25
CA CYS A 95 6.29 -11.94 -0.10
C CYS A 95 6.07 -13.02 -1.15
N SER A 96 5.18 -13.98 -0.87
CA SER A 96 4.81 -15.01 -1.87
C SER A 96 4.07 -14.42 -3.08
N TYR A 97 3.35 -13.32 -2.87
CA TYR A 97 2.66 -12.52 -3.90
C TYR A 97 2.31 -11.15 -3.29
N ILE A 98 1.91 -10.21 -4.15
CA ILE A 98 1.47 -8.86 -3.78
C ILE A 98 0.02 -8.66 -4.21
N ILE A 99 -0.80 -8.07 -3.34
CA ILE A 99 -2.10 -7.46 -3.71
C ILE A 99 -1.94 -5.95 -3.60
N GLY A 100 -2.33 -5.20 -4.61
CA GLY A 100 -2.20 -3.74 -4.59
C GLY A 100 -2.93 -3.06 -5.73
N THR A 101 -3.03 -1.74 -5.68
CA THR A 101 -3.84 -0.94 -6.61
C THR A 101 -3.27 -0.97 -8.03
N LYS A 102 -4.12 -1.10 -9.04
CA LYS A 102 -3.78 -1.34 -10.46
C LYS A 102 -2.65 -0.48 -11.04
N HIS A 103 -2.51 0.75 -10.56
CA HIS A 103 -1.55 1.74 -11.06
C HIS A 103 -0.39 2.03 -10.10
N SER A 104 -0.19 1.21 -9.06
CA SER A 104 0.95 1.34 -8.16
C SER A 104 2.25 0.95 -8.85
N SER A 105 3.08 1.94 -9.19
CA SER A 105 4.45 1.71 -9.66
C SER A 105 5.30 1.06 -8.56
N PHE A 106 4.99 1.34 -7.29
CA PHE A 106 5.66 0.78 -6.13
C PHE A 106 5.46 -0.74 -6.04
N SER A 107 4.20 -1.20 -6.07
CA SER A 107 3.85 -2.62 -6.07
C SER A 107 4.34 -3.33 -7.33
N THR A 108 4.25 -2.66 -8.49
CA THR A 108 4.78 -3.20 -9.75
C THR A 108 6.29 -3.43 -9.67
N PHE A 109 7.06 -2.47 -9.15
CA PHE A 109 8.50 -2.61 -9.02
C PHE A 109 8.87 -3.71 -8.00
N ALA A 110 8.23 -3.75 -6.83
CA ALA A 110 8.48 -4.79 -5.84
C ALA A 110 8.21 -6.20 -6.39
N ALA A 111 7.15 -6.36 -7.19
CA ALA A 111 6.82 -7.62 -7.85
C ALA A 111 7.90 -8.05 -8.87
N ILE A 112 8.37 -7.10 -9.69
CA ILE A 112 9.46 -7.35 -10.65
C ILE A 112 10.75 -7.71 -9.91
N TRP A 113 11.10 -6.95 -8.87
CA TRP A 113 12.33 -7.18 -8.10
C TRP A 113 12.31 -8.53 -7.38
N GLY A 114 11.17 -8.93 -6.82
CA GLY A 114 10.98 -10.23 -6.17
C GLY A 114 10.78 -11.40 -7.13
N ALA A 115 10.53 -11.13 -8.42
CA ALA A 115 9.99 -12.11 -9.37
C ALA A 115 8.72 -12.81 -8.84
N ILE A 116 7.81 -12.03 -8.24
CA ILE A 116 6.60 -12.53 -7.57
C ILE A 116 5.31 -12.07 -8.24
N ASN A 117 4.24 -12.83 -8.03
CA ASN A 117 2.94 -12.53 -8.62
C ASN A 117 2.34 -11.25 -8.04
N TYR A 118 1.75 -10.42 -8.90
CA TYR A 118 1.08 -9.18 -8.52
C TYR A 118 -0.38 -9.20 -8.94
N ILE A 119 -1.26 -9.26 -7.96
CA ILE A 119 -2.71 -9.14 -8.11
C ILE A 119 -3.07 -7.66 -8.04
N ARG A 120 -3.47 -7.13 -9.19
CA ARG A 120 -3.94 -5.76 -9.34
C ARG A 120 -5.42 -5.73 -8.99
N VAL A 121 -5.77 -4.99 -7.94
CA VAL A 121 -7.16 -4.56 -7.69
C VAL A 121 -7.42 -3.23 -8.37
#